data_AF-A0A0Q6V2A3-F1
#
_entry.id   AF-A0A0Q6V2A3-F1
#
_cell.length_a   1.000
_cell.length_b   1.000
_cell.length_c   1.000
_cell.angle_alpha   90.00
_cell.angle_beta   90.00
_cell.angle_gamma   90.00
#
_symmetry.space_group_name_H-M   'P 1'
#
loop_
_entity.id
_entity.type
_entity.pdbx_description
1 polymer ?
#
loop_
_entity_poly.entity_id
_entity_poly.type
_entity_poly.pdbx_seq_one_letter_code
_entity_poly.pdbx_strand_id
1 'polypeptide(L)'
;MTSSKVRATAAPSWMAQHATIVFSLTALVASYTALGLMILVDRGVLPGRSIPSLIGWDMEEASSLVLVLVLVATTFSITRLAEGTAGVRALAARMTRWRLGWRWWLTGVAAVPAATVGLAVALGDHVVAPTPMTLLSELGAAAVGLVLINVAEETTWAGFLQTRLERAHSLLVAAVLTAVPFALVHIPIRVVAREIDSPTELVPQLAVLMVLCTIIRVLLGGVMRGAGNSILVVAATHTSFNRSNNVDGIAADLLVGQARPLAALAAAIVVAALILVALRGRLGMTERLRLDASEVAAPRSSRRGTAEPTSEPHLDRGPARR
;
A
#
# COMPACT_ATOMS: atom_id res chain seq x y z
N MET A 1 -26.99 -21.34 37.43
CA MET A 1 -27.18 -20.02 36.78
C MET A 1 -25.87 -19.24 36.89
N THR A 2 -25.01 -19.33 35.89
CA THR A 2 -23.74 -18.59 35.83
C THR A 2 -23.95 -17.30 35.04
N SER A 3 -23.87 -16.18 35.75
CA SER A 3 -24.00 -14.83 35.19
C SER A 3 -22.86 -14.54 34.21
N SER A 4 -23.22 -14.49 32.92
CA SER A 4 -22.39 -13.96 31.83
C SER A 4 -22.19 -12.46 32.07
N LYS A 5 -21.05 -12.08 32.68
CA LYS A 5 -20.61 -10.68 32.70
C LYS A 5 -20.24 -10.28 31.28
N VAL A 6 -21.16 -9.60 30.60
CA VAL A 6 -20.88 -8.83 29.39
C VAL A 6 -19.71 -7.89 29.73
N ARG A 7 -18.53 -8.18 29.18
CA ARG A 7 -17.37 -7.27 29.29
C ARG A 7 -17.74 -5.98 28.57
N ALA A 8 -17.97 -4.91 29.31
CA ALA A 8 -18.00 -3.56 28.77
C ALA A 8 -16.69 -3.33 28.00
N THR A 9 -16.79 -2.97 26.72
CA THR A 9 -15.64 -2.61 25.91
C THR A 9 -15.02 -1.34 26.50
N ALA A 10 -13.81 -1.44 27.03
CA ALA A 10 -13.08 -0.28 27.53
C ALA A 10 -12.95 0.78 26.44
N ALA A 11 -13.07 2.06 26.83
CA ALA A 11 -12.88 3.18 25.90
C ALA A 11 -11.50 3.06 25.24
N PRO A 12 -11.37 3.37 23.93
CA PRO A 12 -10.08 3.31 23.24
C PRO A 12 -9.09 4.27 23.89
N SER A 13 -7.81 3.89 23.97
CA SER A 13 -6.74 4.72 24.53
C SER A 13 -6.61 6.04 23.76
N TRP A 14 -6.04 7.08 24.40
CA TRP A 14 -5.77 8.37 23.73
C TRP A 14 -4.98 8.18 22.43
N MET A 15 -3.97 7.30 22.46
CA MET A 15 -3.16 6.97 21.28
C MET A 15 -4.00 6.34 20.18
N ALA A 16 -4.93 5.43 20.51
CA ALA A 16 -5.82 4.83 19.52
C ALA A 16 -6.77 5.84 18.87
N GLN A 17 -7.25 6.83 19.64
CA GLN A 17 -8.12 7.89 19.14
C GLN A 17 -7.40 8.87 18.20
N HIS A 18 -6.12 9.16 18.46
CA HIS A 18 -5.35 10.18 17.74
C HIS A 18 -4.29 9.57 16.79
N ALA A 19 -4.32 8.26 16.56
CA ALA A 19 -3.28 7.52 15.85
C ALA A 19 -2.98 8.08 14.45
N THR A 20 -4.00 8.54 13.71
CA THR A 20 -3.83 9.08 12.35
C THR A 20 -3.11 10.44 12.35
N ILE A 21 -3.41 11.31 13.32
CA ILE A 21 -2.77 12.62 13.47
C ILE A 21 -1.34 12.43 13.95
N VAL A 22 -1.14 11.65 15.02
CA VAL A 22 0.20 11.36 15.56
C VAL A 22 1.06 10.72 14.48
N PHE A 23 0.54 9.75 13.74
CA PHE A 23 1.23 9.16 12.59
C PHE A 23 1.62 10.20 11.55
N SER A 24 0.68 11.01 11.07
CA SER A 24 0.96 11.96 9.99
C SER A 24 2.05 12.95 10.38
N LEU A 25 2.00 13.48 11.62
CA LEU A 25 3.01 14.40 12.12
C LEU A 25 4.38 13.73 12.30
N THR A 26 4.43 12.57 12.96
CA THR A 26 5.69 11.85 13.18
C THR A 26 6.32 11.39 11.86
N ALA A 27 5.51 10.86 10.94
CA ALA A 27 5.95 10.41 9.63
C ALA A 27 6.53 11.57 8.81
N LEU A 28 5.86 12.72 8.77
CA LEU A 28 6.35 13.89 8.04
C LEU A 28 7.67 14.40 8.65
N VAL A 29 7.73 14.60 9.97
CA VAL A 29 8.96 15.09 10.62
C VAL A 29 10.13 14.12 10.38
N ALA A 30 9.94 12.83 10.65
CA ALA A 30 10.99 11.83 10.48
C ALA A 30 11.44 11.71 9.02
N SER A 31 10.50 11.75 8.07
CA SER A 31 10.81 11.66 6.64
C SER A 31 11.57 12.90 6.15
N TYR A 32 11.15 14.10 6.55
CA TYR A 32 11.87 15.33 6.18
C TYR A 32 13.26 15.39 6.83
N THR A 33 13.44 14.88 8.05
CA THR A 33 14.77 14.73 8.65
C THR A 33 15.64 13.77 7.84
N ALA A 34 15.16 12.57 7.56
CA ALA A 34 15.94 11.55 6.84
C ALA A 34 16.25 11.98 5.40
N LEU A 35 15.26 12.49 4.67
CA LEU A 35 15.43 12.91 3.28
C LEU A 35 16.16 14.25 3.16
N GLY A 36 16.09 15.11 4.18
CA GLY A 36 16.95 16.29 4.28
C GLY A 36 18.43 15.91 4.28
N LEU A 37 18.81 14.84 4.99
CA LEU A 37 20.17 14.31 4.93
C LEU A 37 20.52 13.76 3.54
N MET A 38 19.59 13.04 2.90
CA MET A 38 19.79 12.55 1.52
C MET A 38 19.99 13.69 0.52
N ILE A 39 19.25 14.79 0.66
CA ILE A 39 19.44 16.00 -0.14
C ILE A 39 20.84 16.58 0.10
N LEU A 40 21.29 16.69 1.35
CA LEU A 40 22.63 17.21 1.64
C LEU A 40 23.75 16.31 1.05
N VAL A 41 23.54 14.99 1.03
CA VAL A 41 24.44 14.03 0.35
C VAL A 41 24.42 14.24 -1.16
N ASP A 42 23.23 14.35 -1.78
CA ASP A 42 23.09 14.62 -3.22
C ASP A 42 23.77 15.92 -3.64
N ARG A 43 23.60 16.98 -2.85
CA ARG A 43 24.20 18.30 -3.11
C ARG A 43 25.70 18.36 -2.79
N GLY A 44 26.30 17.28 -2.29
CA GLY A 44 27.73 17.20 -1.98
C GLY A 44 28.14 17.94 -0.70
N VAL A 45 27.18 18.32 0.15
CA VAL A 45 27.44 18.91 1.47
C VAL A 45 27.88 17.83 2.46
N LEU A 46 27.29 16.64 2.35
CA LEU A 46 27.67 15.45 3.12
C LEU A 46 28.32 14.40 2.19
N PRO A 47 29.24 13.57 2.72
CA PRO A 47 29.85 12.48 1.94
C PRO A 47 28.83 11.38 1.63
N GLY A 48 29.14 10.54 0.63
CA GLY A 48 28.36 9.34 0.32
C GLY A 48 27.52 9.40 -0.96
N ARG A 49 27.67 10.45 -1.78
CA ARG A 49 26.90 10.61 -3.04
C ARG A 49 27.01 9.42 -3.99
N SER A 50 28.14 8.72 -4.02
CA SER A 50 28.36 7.55 -4.88
C SER A 50 27.88 6.23 -4.30
N ILE A 51 27.44 6.19 -3.03
CA ILE A 51 27.06 4.93 -2.35
C ILE A 51 25.93 4.20 -3.09
N PRO A 52 24.82 4.86 -3.52
CA PRO A 52 23.77 4.19 -4.25
C PRO A 52 24.27 3.50 -5.53
N SER A 53 25.19 4.14 -6.26
CA SER A 53 25.71 3.59 -7.52
C SER A 53 26.50 2.29 -7.35
N LEU A 54 26.99 1.99 -6.13
CA LEU A 54 27.67 0.71 -5.84
C LEU A 54 26.75 -0.50 -5.99
N ILE A 55 25.44 -0.31 -5.86
CA ILE A 55 24.42 -1.35 -6.05
C ILE A 55 23.57 -1.10 -7.30
N GLY A 56 24.02 -0.22 -8.20
CA GLY A 56 23.33 0.14 -9.42
C GLY A 56 22.12 1.05 -9.23
N TRP A 57 21.99 1.71 -8.08
CA TRP A 57 20.90 2.63 -7.80
C TRP A 57 21.31 4.09 -7.97
N ASP A 58 20.33 4.92 -8.31
CA ASP A 58 20.47 6.37 -8.22
C ASP A 58 20.09 6.92 -6.84
N MET A 59 20.18 8.23 -6.67
CA MET A 59 19.87 8.89 -5.40
C MET A 59 18.37 8.96 -5.13
N GLU A 60 17.53 8.94 -6.16
CA GLU A 60 16.07 8.94 -6.05
C GLU A 60 15.58 7.59 -5.52
N GLU A 61 16.08 6.49 -6.06
CA GLU A 61 15.79 5.11 -5.63
C GLU A 61 16.24 4.88 -4.19
N ALA A 62 17.47 5.31 -3.84
CA ALA A 62 17.98 5.23 -2.49
C ALA A 62 17.13 6.06 -1.51
N SER A 63 16.74 7.28 -1.90
CA SER A 63 15.88 8.15 -1.09
C SER A 63 14.49 7.54 -0.90
N SER A 64 13.94 6.90 -1.93
CA SER A 64 12.67 6.20 -1.87
C SER A 64 12.71 5.03 -0.90
N LEU A 65 13.79 4.23 -0.90
CA LEU A 65 13.97 3.17 0.10
C LEU A 65 14.05 3.73 1.52
N VAL A 66 14.85 4.78 1.75
CA VAL A 66 14.98 5.43 3.06
C VAL A 66 13.61 5.91 3.55
N LEU A 67 12.83 6.55 2.66
CA LEU A 67 11.50 7.03 2.98
C LEU A 67 10.59 5.89 3.46
N VAL A 68 10.46 4.81 2.68
CA VAL A 68 9.53 3.73 3.03
C VAL A 68 9.94 2.99 4.31
N LEU A 69 11.25 2.91 4.60
CA LEU A 69 11.76 2.35 5.85
C LEU A 69 11.36 3.22 7.06
N VAL A 70 11.49 4.55 6.94
CA VAL A 70 11.04 5.49 7.98
C VAL A 70 9.51 5.40 8.18
N LEU A 71 8.75 5.36 7.09
CA LEU A 71 7.29 5.24 7.12
C LEU A 71 6.81 3.96 7.78
N VAL A 72 7.37 2.80 7.39
CA VAL A 72 6.95 1.50 7.93
C VAL A 72 7.37 1.34 9.39
N ALA A 73 8.55 1.84 9.78
CA ALA A 73 8.99 1.87 11.18
C ALA A 73 8.07 2.73 12.05
N THR A 74 7.67 3.91 11.56
CA THR A 74 6.72 4.81 12.22
C THR A 74 5.35 4.13 12.36
N THR A 75 4.87 3.51 11.28
CA THR A 75 3.60 2.78 11.23
C THR A 75 3.54 1.67 12.28
N PHE A 76 4.56 0.81 12.35
CA PHE A 76 4.58 -0.29 13.32
C PHE A 76 4.75 0.21 14.76
N SER A 77 5.54 1.25 14.98
CA SER A 77 5.71 1.87 16.30
C SER A 77 4.38 2.42 16.82
N ILE A 78 3.67 3.20 16.01
CA ILE A 78 2.38 3.78 16.41
C ILE A 78 1.31 2.70 16.53
N THR A 79 1.29 1.70 15.65
CA THR A 79 0.40 0.54 15.78
C THR A 79 0.65 -0.20 17.10
N ARG A 80 1.91 -0.39 17.49
CA ARG A 80 2.26 -1.05 18.76
C ARG A 80 1.79 -0.26 19.97
N LEU A 81 1.91 1.08 19.94
CA LEU A 81 1.47 1.97 21.01
C LEU A 81 -0.05 2.08 21.09
N ALA A 82 -0.75 2.09 19.95
CA ALA A 82 -2.20 2.22 19.88
C ALA A 82 -2.94 0.91 20.18
N GLU A 83 -2.47 -0.20 19.61
CA GLU A 83 -3.20 -1.47 19.51
C GLU A 83 -2.42 -2.70 20.03
N GLY A 84 -1.21 -2.48 20.56
CA GLY A 84 -0.37 -3.54 21.10
C GLY A 84 0.17 -4.51 20.05
N THR A 85 0.68 -5.65 20.50
CA THR A 85 1.23 -6.71 19.62
C THR A 85 0.16 -7.32 18.73
N ALA A 86 -1.09 -7.35 19.19
CA ALA A 86 -2.21 -7.87 18.43
C ALA A 86 -2.47 -7.03 17.16
N GLY A 87 -2.47 -5.70 17.28
CA GLY A 87 -2.59 -4.79 16.13
C GLY A 87 -1.43 -4.92 15.15
N VAL A 88 -0.19 -4.99 15.65
CA VAL A 88 1.00 -5.21 14.81
C VAL A 88 0.89 -6.51 14.01
N ARG A 89 0.50 -7.60 14.66
CA ARG A 89 0.33 -8.90 14.00
C ARG A 89 -0.81 -8.88 12.97
N ALA A 90 -1.91 -8.20 13.28
CA ALA A 90 -3.02 -8.04 12.35
C ALA A 90 -2.59 -7.25 11.10
N LEU A 91 -1.89 -6.13 11.29
CA LEU A 91 -1.33 -5.33 10.19
C LEU A 91 -0.38 -6.16 9.32
N ALA A 92 0.58 -6.85 9.94
CA ALA A 92 1.55 -7.69 9.25
C ALA A 92 0.91 -8.86 8.49
N ALA A 93 -0.14 -9.48 9.04
CA ALA A 93 -0.85 -10.59 8.39
C ALA A 93 -1.49 -10.17 7.05
N ARG A 94 -1.88 -8.90 6.91
CA ARG A 94 -2.44 -8.38 5.65
C ARG A 94 -1.39 -8.13 4.57
N MET A 95 -0.12 -7.96 4.96
CA MET A 95 1.02 -7.79 4.02
C MET A 95 1.30 -9.05 3.20
N THR A 96 0.93 -10.23 3.72
CA THR A 96 1.17 -11.53 3.07
C THR A 96 -0.13 -12.22 2.64
N ARG A 97 -1.26 -11.52 2.70
CA ARG A 97 -2.57 -12.07 2.33
C ARG A 97 -2.71 -12.18 0.81
N TRP A 98 -2.36 -13.33 0.26
CA TRP A 98 -2.42 -13.59 -1.19
C TRP A 98 -3.63 -14.43 -1.63
N ARG A 99 -4.18 -15.26 -0.73
CA ARG A 99 -5.32 -16.16 -1.00
C ARG A 99 -6.64 -15.39 -1.07
N LEU A 100 -6.95 -14.87 -2.25
CA LEU A 100 -8.18 -14.16 -2.59
C LEU A 100 -8.53 -14.41 -4.06
N GLY A 101 -9.72 -13.99 -4.49
CA GLY A 101 -10.17 -14.20 -5.86
C GLY A 101 -9.19 -13.63 -6.88
N TRP A 102 -8.70 -14.46 -7.80
CA TRP A 102 -7.73 -14.11 -8.86
C TRP A 102 -8.11 -12.86 -9.66
N ARG A 103 -9.41 -12.53 -9.73
CA ARG A 103 -9.95 -11.32 -10.37
C ARG A 103 -9.30 -10.05 -9.81
N TRP A 104 -9.02 -9.96 -8.51
CA TRP A 104 -8.38 -8.77 -7.93
C TRP A 104 -6.90 -8.67 -8.25
N TRP A 105 -6.22 -9.82 -8.41
CA TRP A 105 -4.87 -9.84 -8.95
C TRP A 105 -4.86 -9.36 -10.40
N LEU A 106 -5.74 -9.88 -11.25
CA LEU A 106 -5.83 -9.45 -12.64
C LEU A 106 -6.21 -7.97 -12.75
N THR A 107 -7.26 -7.52 -12.06
CA THR A 107 -7.68 -6.12 -12.09
C THR A 107 -6.59 -5.20 -11.54
N GLY A 108 -5.98 -5.54 -10.40
CA GLY A 108 -4.95 -4.71 -9.77
C GLY A 108 -3.68 -4.59 -10.60
N VAL A 109 -3.23 -5.70 -11.21
CA VAL A 109 -1.95 -5.73 -11.95
C VAL A 109 -2.11 -5.30 -13.40
N ALA A 110 -3.24 -5.57 -14.07
CA ALA A 110 -3.35 -5.35 -15.52
C ALA A 110 -4.19 -4.13 -15.91
N ALA A 111 -5.12 -3.65 -15.09
CA ALA A 111 -6.08 -2.62 -15.51
C ALA A 111 -5.40 -1.29 -15.88
N VAL A 112 -4.45 -0.82 -15.06
CA VAL A 112 -3.73 0.44 -15.31
C VAL A 112 -2.81 0.33 -16.52
N PRO A 113 -1.90 -0.66 -16.64
CA PRO A 113 -1.05 -0.79 -17.82
C PRO A 113 -1.84 -0.93 -19.13
N ALA A 114 -2.88 -1.77 -19.14
CA ALA A 114 -3.69 -1.98 -20.32
C ALA A 114 -4.43 -0.70 -20.75
N ALA A 115 -4.98 0.05 -19.79
CA ALA A 115 -5.62 1.33 -20.07
C ALA A 115 -4.61 2.37 -20.57
N THR A 116 -3.42 2.44 -19.98
CA THR A 116 -2.34 3.34 -20.41
C THR A 116 -1.94 3.06 -21.86
N VAL A 117 -1.65 1.79 -22.19
CA VAL A 117 -1.27 1.39 -23.56
C VAL A 117 -2.41 1.68 -24.54
N GLY A 118 -3.65 1.29 -24.20
CA GLY A 118 -4.80 1.51 -25.08
C GLY A 118 -5.08 2.98 -25.36
N LEU A 119 -5.00 3.84 -24.33
CA LEU A 119 -5.20 5.28 -24.48
C LEU A 119 -4.04 5.94 -25.22
N ALA A 120 -2.80 5.54 -24.98
CA ALA A 120 -1.63 6.08 -25.68
C ALA A 120 -1.74 5.79 -27.19
N VAL A 121 -2.09 4.56 -27.55
CA VAL A 121 -2.32 4.17 -28.96
C VAL A 121 -3.47 4.95 -29.58
N ALA A 122 -4.58 5.12 -28.85
CA ALA A 122 -5.72 5.92 -29.32
C ALA A 122 -5.35 7.41 -29.54
N LEU A 123 -4.34 7.91 -28.83
CA LEU A 123 -3.82 9.26 -28.94
C LEU A 123 -2.66 9.40 -29.94
N GLY A 124 -2.27 8.32 -30.62
CA GLY A 124 -1.30 8.34 -31.73
C GLY A 124 0.08 7.74 -31.41
N ASP A 125 0.31 7.19 -30.22
CA ASP A 125 1.51 6.39 -29.96
C ASP A 125 1.40 5.03 -30.69
N HIS A 126 2.52 4.34 -30.88
CA HIS A 126 2.54 2.99 -31.44
C HIS A 126 3.25 2.01 -30.50
N VAL A 127 2.78 0.77 -30.51
CA VAL A 127 3.32 -0.31 -29.67
C VAL A 127 4.43 -1.03 -30.41
N VAL A 128 5.56 -1.22 -29.72
CA VAL A 128 6.65 -2.08 -30.17
C VAL A 128 6.61 -3.39 -29.40
N ALA A 129 6.89 -4.50 -30.10
CA ALA A 129 6.93 -5.81 -29.46
C ALA A 129 8.10 -5.87 -28.46
N PRO A 130 7.86 -6.22 -27.19
CA PRO A 130 8.94 -6.31 -26.22
C PRO A 130 9.82 -7.52 -26.52
N THR A 131 11.12 -7.40 -26.26
CA THR A 131 12.00 -8.56 -26.28
C THR A 131 11.79 -9.42 -25.02
N PRO A 132 12.13 -10.73 -25.05
CA PRO A 132 12.10 -11.54 -23.84
C PRO A 132 12.97 -10.98 -22.71
N MET A 133 14.09 -10.32 -23.05
CA MET A 133 14.97 -9.69 -22.06
C MET A 133 14.32 -8.46 -21.42
N THR A 134 13.65 -7.63 -22.21
CA THR A 134 12.85 -6.49 -21.71
C THR A 134 11.80 -6.99 -20.72
N LEU A 135 11.02 -8.02 -21.09
CA LEU A 135 10.01 -8.59 -20.20
C LEU A 135 10.59 -9.13 -18.89
N LEU A 136 11.74 -9.81 -18.96
CA LEU A 136 12.41 -10.34 -17.78
C LEU A 136 12.95 -9.23 -16.87
N SER A 137 13.53 -8.18 -17.46
CA SER A 137 14.00 -6.98 -16.74
C SER A 137 12.83 -6.30 -16.03
N GLU A 138 11.74 -6.05 -16.74
CA GLU A 138 10.54 -5.41 -16.20
C GLU A 138 9.88 -6.23 -15.08
N LEU A 139 9.85 -7.54 -15.23
CA LEU A 139 9.37 -8.43 -14.17
C LEU A 139 10.27 -8.38 -12.94
N GLY A 140 11.59 -8.34 -13.13
CA GLY A 140 12.57 -8.17 -12.06
C GLY A 140 12.41 -6.84 -11.33
N ALA A 141 12.35 -5.73 -12.08
CA ALA A 141 12.16 -4.39 -11.54
C ALA A 141 10.82 -4.27 -10.79
N ALA A 142 9.73 -4.82 -11.34
CA ALA A 142 8.44 -4.87 -10.65
C ALA A 142 8.51 -5.70 -9.35
N ALA A 143 9.19 -6.83 -9.35
CA ALA A 143 9.35 -7.65 -8.14
C ALA A 143 10.17 -6.92 -7.06
N VAL A 144 11.26 -6.26 -7.44
CA VAL A 144 12.08 -5.44 -6.55
C VAL A 144 11.28 -4.27 -5.98
N GLY A 145 10.60 -3.49 -6.84
CA GLY A 145 9.76 -2.37 -6.44
C GLY A 145 8.61 -2.81 -5.52
N LEU A 146 7.96 -3.93 -5.82
CA LEU A 146 6.92 -4.49 -4.96
C LEU A 146 7.44 -4.79 -3.55
N VAL A 147 8.54 -5.52 -3.45
CA VAL A 147 9.05 -6.03 -2.17
C VAL A 147 9.72 -4.94 -1.34
N LEU A 148 10.55 -4.11 -1.97
CA LEU A 148 11.36 -3.12 -1.26
C LEU A 148 10.59 -1.82 -1.01
N ILE A 149 9.69 -1.43 -1.91
CA ILE A 149 9.02 -0.13 -1.87
C ILE A 149 7.53 -0.29 -1.57
N ASN A 150 6.76 -0.84 -2.50
CA ASN A 150 5.30 -0.68 -2.48
C ASN A 150 4.61 -1.46 -1.35
N VAL A 151 5.14 -2.61 -0.89
CA VAL A 151 4.57 -3.31 0.28
C VAL A 151 4.74 -2.48 1.55
N ALA A 152 5.92 -1.91 1.79
CA ALA A 152 6.18 -1.08 2.97
C ALA A 152 5.37 0.23 2.93
N GLU A 153 5.32 0.85 1.75
CA GLU A 153 4.56 2.06 1.50
C GLU A 153 3.05 1.83 1.68
N GLU A 154 2.48 0.79 1.07
CA GLU A 154 1.05 0.52 1.18
C GLU A 154 0.66 -0.09 2.54
N THR A 155 1.60 -0.65 3.29
CA THR A 155 1.39 -0.97 4.71
C THR A 155 1.10 0.30 5.50
N THR A 156 1.77 1.38 5.15
CA THR A 156 1.62 2.69 5.77
C THR A 156 0.34 3.41 5.31
N TRP A 157 0.17 3.60 4.01
CA TRP A 157 -0.90 4.48 3.52
C TRP A 157 -2.25 3.79 3.46
N ALA A 158 -2.40 2.73 2.68
CA ALA A 158 -3.65 1.98 2.61
C ALA A 158 -3.90 1.19 3.91
N GLY A 159 -2.86 0.51 4.38
CA GLY A 159 -2.92 -0.39 5.50
C GLY A 159 -3.18 0.34 6.83
N PHE A 160 -2.40 1.38 7.12
CA PHE A 160 -2.50 2.07 8.40
C PHE A 160 -3.41 3.29 8.36
N LEU A 161 -3.08 4.29 7.52
CA LEU A 161 -3.70 5.61 7.59
C LEU A 161 -5.12 5.62 6.99
N GLN A 162 -5.26 5.26 5.72
CA GLN A 162 -6.53 5.33 4.99
C GLN A 162 -7.58 4.40 5.60
N THR A 163 -7.19 3.16 5.96
CA THR A 163 -8.07 2.21 6.65
C THR A 163 -8.65 2.81 7.94
N ARG A 164 -7.86 3.57 8.72
CA ARG A 164 -8.34 4.22 9.95
C ARG A 164 -9.25 5.41 9.66
N LEU A 165 -8.93 6.23 8.66
CA LEU A 165 -9.76 7.35 8.24
C LEU A 165 -11.12 6.88 7.71
N GLU A 166 -11.17 5.76 6.99
CA GLU A 166 -12.42 5.16 6.51
C GLU A 166 -13.37 4.68 7.64
N ARG A 167 -12.90 4.57 8.88
CA ARG A 167 -13.77 4.24 10.03
C ARG A 167 -14.65 5.42 10.44
N ALA A 168 -14.24 6.64 10.09
CA ALA A 168 -14.97 7.88 10.37
C ALA A 168 -15.47 8.59 9.10
N HIS A 169 -14.99 8.20 7.92
CA HIS A 169 -15.25 8.89 6.66
C HIS A 169 -15.60 7.91 5.52
N SER A 170 -16.16 8.44 4.43
CA SER A 170 -16.34 7.69 3.19
C SER A 170 -14.98 7.36 2.54
N LEU A 171 -14.96 6.42 1.59
CA LEU A 171 -13.77 6.07 0.81
C LEU A 171 -13.10 7.31 0.19
N LEU A 172 -13.91 8.19 -0.42
CA LEU A 172 -13.41 9.38 -1.11
C LEU A 172 -12.79 10.39 -0.14
N VAL A 173 -13.48 10.67 0.97
CA VAL A 173 -12.97 11.62 1.98
C VAL A 173 -11.70 11.06 2.63
N ALA A 174 -11.67 9.77 2.98
CA ALA A 174 -10.48 9.13 3.51
C ALA A 174 -9.31 9.16 2.52
N ALA A 175 -9.56 8.92 1.22
CA ALA A 175 -8.54 8.99 0.18
C ALA A 175 -7.95 10.41 0.06
N VAL A 176 -8.78 11.46 0.05
CA VAL A 176 -8.32 12.87 0.04
C VAL A 176 -7.50 13.19 1.28
N LEU A 177 -7.98 12.79 2.47
CA LEU A 177 -7.27 13.02 3.73
C LEU A 177 -5.93 12.27 3.79
N THR A 178 -5.85 11.06 3.23
CA THR A 178 -4.59 10.32 3.09
C THR A 178 -3.67 10.95 2.04
N ALA A 179 -4.21 11.48 0.94
CA ALA A 179 -3.44 12.08 -0.13
C ALA A 179 -2.63 13.29 0.32
N VAL A 180 -3.08 14.04 1.35
CA VAL A 180 -2.35 15.20 1.88
C VAL A 180 -0.97 14.82 2.44
N PRO A 181 -0.82 14.02 3.51
CA PRO A 181 0.49 13.62 4.01
C PRO A 181 1.25 12.74 3.01
N PHE A 182 0.54 11.97 2.18
CA PHE A 182 1.17 11.19 1.11
C PHE A 182 1.88 12.11 0.10
N ALA A 183 1.23 13.13 -0.44
CA ALA A 183 1.85 14.08 -1.36
C ALA A 183 3.00 14.85 -0.72
N LEU A 184 2.81 15.33 0.52
CA LEU A 184 3.83 16.10 1.24
C LEU A 184 5.12 15.29 1.45
N VAL A 185 5.01 13.99 1.74
CA VAL A 185 6.21 13.17 1.99
C VAL A 185 7.06 12.95 0.74
N HIS A 186 6.50 13.14 -0.46
CA HIS A 186 7.22 13.00 -1.74
C HIS A 186 7.99 14.26 -2.13
N ILE A 187 7.73 15.41 -1.49
CA ILE A 187 8.38 16.68 -1.86
C ILE A 187 9.91 16.59 -1.76
N PRO A 188 10.53 16.06 -0.69
CA PRO A 188 11.98 15.95 -0.64
C PRO A 188 12.57 15.06 -1.74
N ILE A 189 11.87 13.98 -2.13
CA ILE A 189 12.30 13.12 -3.25
C ILE A 189 12.30 13.92 -4.57
N ARG A 190 11.28 14.75 -4.82
CA ARG A 190 11.26 15.62 -6.01
C ARG A 190 12.41 16.63 -6.05
N VAL A 191 12.91 17.06 -4.88
CA VAL A 191 14.10 17.92 -4.77
C VAL A 191 15.39 17.16 -5.07
N VAL A 192 15.47 15.88 -4.68
CA VAL A 192 16.58 14.98 -5.06
C VAL A 192 16.57 14.73 -6.56
N ALA A 193 15.41 14.41 -7.13
CA ALA A 193 15.19 14.12 -8.54
C ALA A 193 15.30 15.34 -9.48
N ARG A 194 15.57 16.54 -8.96
CA ARG A 194 15.65 17.80 -9.74
C ARG A 194 14.35 18.18 -10.44
N GLU A 195 13.22 17.69 -9.92
CA GLU A 195 11.89 18.11 -10.34
C GLU A 195 11.39 19.36 -9.59
N ILE A 196 12.06 19.72 -8.49
CA ILE A 196 11.91 20.99 -7.77
C ILE A 196 13.31 21.52 -7.52
N ASP A 197 13.75 22.49 -8.33
CA ASP A 197 15.05 23.15 -8.21
C ASP A 197 14.94 24.60 -7.72
N SER A 198 13.74 25.19 -7.76
CA SER A 198 13.48 26.54 -7.27
C SER A 198 12.26 26.61 -6.33
N PRO A 199 12.19 27.57 -5.38
CA PRO A 199 11.01 27.75 -4.54
C PRO A 199 9.71 28.02 -5.31
N THR A 200 9.81 28.59 -6.52
CA THR A 200 8.67 28.87 -7.39
C THR A 200 8.02 27.61 -7.96
N GLU A 201 8.74 26.49 -8.05
CA GLU A 201 8.21 25.22 -8.54
C GLU A 201 7.46 24.43 -7.44
N LEU A 202 7.64 24.78 -6.16
CA LEU A 202 7.08 24.02 -5.05
C LEU A 202 5.55 23.92 -5.11
N VAL A 203 4.87 25.05 -5.31
CA VAL A 203 3.41 25.12 -5.34
C VAL A 203 2.81 24.35 -6.53
N PRO A 204 3.25 24.55 -7.80
CA PRO A 204 2.70 23.79 -8.91
C PRO A 204 2.99 22.29 -8.78
N GLN A 205 4.19 21.90 -8.31
CA GLN A 205 4.54 20.49 -8.13
C GLN A 205 3.71 19.83 -7.01
N LEU A 206 3.46 20.55 -5.91
CA LEU A 206 2.55 20.07 -4.86
C LEU A 206 1.11 19.95 -5.38
N ALA A 207 0.63 20.88 -6.20
CA ALA A 207 -0.70 20.81 -6.78
C ALA A 207 -0.88 19.57 -7.68
N VAL A 208 0.10 19.31 -8.55
CA VAL A 208 0.12 18.11 -9.40
C VAL A 208 0.16 16.83 -8.55
N LEU A 209 1.03 16.79 -7.55
CA LEU A 209 1.08 15.68 -6.60
C LEU A 209 -0.26 15.47 -5.90
N MET A 210 -0.88 16.51 -5.35
CA MET A 210 -2.15 16.40 -4.64
C MET A 210 -3.26 15.77 -5.50
N VAL A 211 -3.35 16.16 -6.78
CA VAL A 211 -4.29 15.57 -7.74
C VAL A 211 -3.97 14.10 -7.98
N LEU A 212 -2.72 13.79 -8.34
CA LEU A 212 -2.29 12.42 -8.64
C LEU A 212 -2.44 11.48 -7.44
N CYS A 213 -1.98 11.93 -6.27
CA CYS A 213 -2.08 11.25 -5.00
C CYS A 213 -3.55 10.99 -4.61
N THR A 214 -4.46 11.93 -4.88
CA THR A 214 -5.88 11.70 -4.62
C THR A 214 -6.44 10.60 -5.53
N ILE A 215 -6.15 10.64 -6.83
CA ILE A 215 -6.61 9.63 -7.81
C ILE A 215 -6.10 8.24 -7.40
N ILE A 216 -4.81 8.12 -7.10
CA ILE A 216 -4.22 6.83 -6.73
C ILE A 216 -4.76 6.32 -5.37
N ARG A 217 -4.97 7.19 -4.37
CA ARG A 217 -5.56 6.77 -3.09
C ARG A 217 -7.01 6.29 -3.23
N VAL A 218 -7.77 6.87 -4.14
CA VAL A 218 -9.12 6.39 -4.50
C VAL A 218 -9.03 5.00 -5.14
N LEU A 219 -8.17 4.84 -6.15
CA LEU A 219 -7.92 3.57 -6.83
C LEU A 219 -7.55 2.46 -5.84
N LEU A 220 -6.51 2.70 -5.04
CA LEU A 220 -5.96 1.73 -4.11
C LEU A 220 -6.89 1.45 -2.93
N GLY A 221 -7.62 2.44 -2.44
CA GLY A 221 -8.67 2.24 -1.44
C GLY A 221 -9.79 1.33 -1.94
N GLY A 222 -10.21 1.50 -3.20
CA GLY A 222 -11.20 0.64 -3.82
C GLY A 222 -10.68 -0.80 -3.98
N VAL A 223 -9.44 -0.97 -4.43
CA VAL A 223 -8.78 -2.29 -4.48
C VAL A 223 -8.68 -2.91 -3.09
N MET A 224 -8.33 -2.15 -2.04
CA MET A 224 -8.26 -2.63 -0.66
C MET A 224 -9.61 -3.19 -0.17
N ARG A 225 -10.72 -2.48 -0.45
CA ARG A 225 -12.08 -2.95 -0.12
C ARG A 225 -12.48 -4.20 -0.91
N GLY A 226 -12.06 -4.27 -2.17
CA GLY A 226 -12.31 -5.38 -3.06
C GLY A 226 -11.55 -6.66 -2.71
N ALA A 227 -10.25 -6.52 -2.49
CA ALA A 227 -9.30 -7.59 -2.24
C ALA A 227 -9.31 -8.10 -0.77
N GLY A 228 -10.35 -7.76 0.00
CA GLY A 228 -10.52 -8.23 1.38
C GLY A 228 -9.41 -7.76 2.31
N ASN A 229 -9.04 -6.48 2.26
CA ASN A 229 -7.96 -5.88 3.05
C ASN A 229 -6.56 -6.46 2.77
N SER A 230 -6.31 -7.03 1.59
CA SER A 230 -4.95 -7.46 1.20
C SER A 230 -4.08 -6.26 0.85
N ILE A 231 -3.08 -5.98 1.69
CA ILE A 231 -2.07 -4.95 1.40
C ILE A 231 -1.19 -5.41 0.23
N LEU A 232 -0.96 -6.71 0.09
CA LEU A 232 -0.13 -7.26 -0.99
C LEU A 232 -0.71 -6.92 -2.38
N VAL A 233 -2.02 -7.08 -2.57
CA VAL A 233 -2.67 -6.78 -3.85
C VAL A 233 -2.68 -5.27 -4.12
N VAL A 234 -2.87 -4.46 -3.07
CA VAL A 234 -2.79 -3.00 -3.17
C VAL A 234 -1.38 -2.56 -3.55
N ALA A 235 -0.35 -3.15 -2.93
CA ALA A 235 1.05 -2.91 -3.27
C ALA A 235 1.36 -3.34 -4.71
N ALA A 236 0.87 -4.50 -5.16
CA ALA A 236 1.04 -4.94 -6.55
C ALA A 236 0.33 -4.02 -7.56
N THR A 237 -0.82 -3.47 -7.18
CA THR A 237 -1.52 -2.46 -7.97
C THR A 237 -0.72 -1.17 -8.05
N HIS A 238 -0.12 -0.73 -6.93
CA HIS A 238 0.75 0.44 -6.89
C HIS A 238 2.03 0.23 -7.73
N THR A 239 2.67 -0.94 -7.62
CA THR A 239 3.80 -1.30 -8.48
C THR A 239 3.42 -1.24 -9.95
N SER A 240 2.27 -1.81 -10.33
CA SER A 240 1.76 -1.77 -11.70
C SER A 240 1.50 -0.34 -12.19
N PHE A 241 0.94 0.51 -11.33
CA PHE A 241 0.80 1.95 -11.61
C PHE A 241 2.18 2.60 -11.86
N ASN A 242 3.17 2.35 -11.00
CA ASN A 242 4.53 2.90 -11.18
C ASN A 242 5.15 2.43 -12.49
N ARG A 243 5.10 1.13 -12.84
CA ARG A 243 5.62 0.62 -14.12
C ARG A 243 4.87 1.13 -15.35
N SER A 244 3.65 1.64 -15.17
CA SER A 244 2.88 2.26 -16.27
C SER A 244 3.20 3.74 -16.45
N ASN A 245 3.55 4.42 -15.37
CA ASN A 245 3.67 5.87 -15.33
C ASN A 245 5.12 6.36 -15.40
N ASN A 246 6.05 5.67 -14.73
CA ASN A 246 7.44 6.06 -14.67
C ASN A 246 8.13 5.91 -16.03
N VAL A 247 9.23 6.65 -16.21
CA VAL A 247 10.01 6.68 -17.45
C VAL A 247 10.80 5.40 -17.70
N ASP A 248 11.05 4.63 -16.64
CA ASP A 248 11.80 3.38 -16.65
C ASP A 248 10.89 2.13 -16.66
N GLY A 249 9.57 2.31 -16.81
CA GLY A 249 8.58 1.24 -16.69
C GLY A 249 8.16 0.60 -18.02
N ILE A 250 7.55 -0.58 -17.95
CA ILE A 250 7.09 -1.36 -19.11
C ILE A 250 6.27 -0.56 -20.12
N ALA A 251 5.46 0.41 -19.70
CA ALA A 251 4.71 1.22 -20.65
C ALA A 251 5.62 2.16 -21.47
N ALA A 252 6.72 2.64 -20.88
CA ALA A 252 7.73 3.42 -21.57
C ALA A 252 8.54 2.56 -22.56
N ASP A 253 8.82 1.30 -22.22
CA ASP A 253 9.50 0.35 -23.12
C ASP A 253 8.63 -0.08 -24.32
N LEU A 254 7.31 -0.14 -24.13
CA LEU A 254 6.37 -0.63 -25.14
C LEU A 254 5.89 0.47 -26.10
N LEU A 255 5.84 1.73 -25.67
CA LEU A 255 5.22 2.82 -26.41
C LEU A 255 6.24 3.77 -27.00
N VAL A 256 6.14 3.99 -28.30
CA VAL A 256 6.90 5.02 -29.00
C VAL A 256 5.95 6.17 -29.37
N GLY A 257 6.27 7.35 -28.86
CA GLY A 257 5.49 8.57 -29.08
C GLY A 257 5.57 9.50 -27.87
N GLN A 258 4.60 10.41 -27.75
CA GLN A 258 4.58 11.47 -26.74
C GLN A 258 3.29 11.48 -25.91
N ALA A 259 2.32 10.62 -26.24
CA ALA A 259 1.02 10.61 -25.57
C ALA A 259 1.04 9.85 -24.23
N ARG A 260 2.01 8.95 -24.01
CA ARG A 260 2.12 8.11 -22.81
C ARG A 260 1.89 8.84 -21.47
N PRO A 261 2.53 10.00 -21.16
CA PRO A 261 2.33 10.64 -19.85
C PRO A 261 0.87 11.08 -19.62
N LEU A 262 0.24 11.65 -20.66
CA LEU A 262 -1.18 12.02 -20.61
C LEU A 262 -2.07 10.79 -20.53
N ALA A 263 -1.76 9.75 -21.30
CA ALA A 263 -2.49 8.49 -21.31
C ALA A 263 -2.42 7.77 -19.95
N ALA A 264 -1.27 7.80 -19.26
CA ALA A 264 -1.11 7.20 -17.94
C ALA A 264 -1.97 7.90 -16.88
N LEU A 265 -1.99 9.24 -16.88
CA LEU A 265 -2.86 10.02 -16.00
C LEU A 265 -4.35 9.72 -16.30
N ALA A 266 -4.74 9.74 -17.57
CA ALA A 266 -6.10 9.44 -17.99
C ALA A 266 -6.51 8.01 -17.62
N ALA A 267 -5.62 7.03 -17.80
CA ALA A 267 -5.83 5.65 -17.40
C ALA A 267 -6.08 5.51 -15.89
N ALA A 268 -5.28 6.16 -15.06
CA ALA A 268 -5.47 6.15 -13.61
C ALA A 268 -6.85 6.72 -13.21
N ILE A 269 -7.28 7.82 -13.84
CA ILE A 269 -8.60 8.43 -13.64
C ILE A 269 -9.71 7.46 -14.05
N VAL A 270 -9.63 6.90 -15.26
CA VAL A 270 -10.64 5.99 -15.80
C VAL A 270 -10.75 4.74 -14.92
N VAL A 271 -9.64 4.10 -14.55
CA VAL A 271 -9.67 2.90 -13.71
C VAL A 271 -10.20 3.23 -12.31
N ALA A 272 -9.79 4.35 -11.71
CA ALA A 272 -10.34 4.81 -10.43
C ALA A 272 -11.86 5.03 -10.51
N ALA A 273 -12.35 5.68 -11.57
CA ALA A 273 -13.77 5.90 -11.80
C ALA A 273 -14.54 4.58 -11.99
N LEU A 274 -14.01 3.64 -12.76
CA LEU A 274 -14.61 2.31 -12.94
C LEU A 274 -14.70 1.54 -11.62
N ILE A 275 -13.67 1.62 -10.78
CA ILE A 275 -13.71 1.03 -9.43
C ILE A 275 -14.78 1.71 -8.57
N LEU A 276 -14.89 3.04 -8.59
CA LEU A 276 -15.94 3.76 -7.86
C LEU A 276 -17.34 3.36 -8.31
N VAL A 277 -17.57 3.21 -9.63
CA VAL A 277 -18.84 2.75 -10.18
C VAL A 277 -19.13 1.32 -9.72
N ALA A 278 -18.15 0.42 -9.80
CA ALA A 278 -18.28 -0.96 -9.34
C ALA A 278 -18.55 -1.04 -7.82
N LEU A 279 -18.06 -0.07 -7.05
CA LEU A 279 -18.21 0.01 -5.59
C LEU A 279 -19.26 1.01 -5.13
N ARG A 280 -20.13 1.54 -6.01
CA ARG A 280 -21.05 2.65 -5.69
C ARG A 280 -21.91 2.46 -4.44
N GLY A 281 -22.34 1.23 -4.15
CA GLY A 281 -23.12 0.89 -2.94
C GLY A 281 -22.26 0.59 -1.70
N ARG A 282 -20.93 0.63 -1.83
CA ARG A 282 -19.93 0.20 -0.86
C ARG A 282 -18.90 1.29 -0.59
N LEU A 283 -19.24 2.57 -0.80
CA LEU A 283 -18.34 3.72 -0.59
C LEU A 283 -18.40 4.30 0.84
N GLY A 284 -19.47 4.06 1.58
CA GLY A 284 -19.66 4.58 2.93
C GLY A 284 -18.76 3.92 4.00
N MET A 285 -18.77 4.49 5.20
CA MET A 285 -18.03 3.97 6.37
C MET A 285 -18.57 2.62 6.86
N THR A 286 -19.86 2.34 6.67
CA THR A 286 -20.49 1.07 7.06
C THR A 286 -19.78 -0.14 6.45
N GLU A 287 -19.33 -0.02 5.20
CA GLU A 287 -18.59 -1.10 4.55
C GLU A 287 -17.22 -1.32 5.20
N ARG A 288 -16.52 -0.26 5.61
CA ARG A 288 -15.25 -0.37 6.35
C ARG A 288 -15.45 -1.11 7.66
N LEU A 289 -16.50 -0.76 8.42
CA LEU A 289 -16.84 -1.41 9.68
C LEU A 289 -17.19 -2.90 9.48
N ARG A 290 -17.90 -3.23 8.40
CA ARG A 290 -18.19 -4.62 8.02
C ARG A 290 -16.91 -5.41 7.71
N LEU A 291 -15.97 -4.82 6.98
CA LEU A 291 -14.67 -5.44 6.68
C LEU A 291 -13.85 -5.65 7.96
N ASP A 292 -13.79 -4.66 8.85
CA ASP A 292 -13.12 -4.78 10.16
C ASP A 292 -13.72 -5.93 10.99
N ALA A 293 -15.05 -6.03 11.07
CA ALA A 293 -15.73 -7.10 11.80
C ALA A 293 -15.44 -8.49 11.20
N SER A 294 -15.41 -8.61 9.88
CA SER A 294 -15.09 -9.88 9.20
C SER A 294 -13.65 -10.35 9.45
N GLU A 295 -12.72 -9.42 9.65
CA GLU A 295 -11.32 -9.72 9.91
C GLU A 295 -11.12 -10.24 11.34
N VAL A 296 -11.88 -9.73 12.30
CA VAL A 296 -11.90 -10.23 13.68
C VAL A 296 -12.58 -11.60 13.76
N ALA A 297 -13.65 -11.82 12.98
CA ALA A 297 -14.42 -13.06 12.97
C ALA A 297 -13.76 -14.21 12.20
N ALA A 298 -12.77 -13.93 11.34
CA ALA A 298 -12.09 -14.96 10.57
C ALA A 298 -11.46 -16.01 11.53
N PRO A 299 -11.77 -17.31 11.36
CA PRO A 299 -11.22 -18.33 12.23
C PRO A 299 -9.69 -18.24 12.22
N ARG A 300 -9.08 -18.27 13.41
CA ARG A 300 -7.62 -18.41 13.57
C ARG A 300 -7.19 -19.83 13.17
N SER A 301 -7.39 -20.20 11.91
CA SER A 301 -7.07 -21.53 11.39
C SER A 301 -5.56 -21.65 11.17
N SER A 302 -4.83 -21.97 12.26
CA SER A 302 -3.56 -22.73 12.25
C SER A 302 -2.93 -22.95 13.65
N ARG A 303 -3.62 -22.68 14.77
CA ARG A 303 -3.11 -23.01 16.12
C ARG A 303 -3.94 -24.09 16.82
N ARG A 304 -3.86 -25.30 16.29
CA ARG A 304 -3.78 -26.56 17.03
C ARG A 304 -3.77 -27.67 15.99
N GLY A 305 -2.60 -28.26 15.77
CA GLY A 305 -2.55 -29.62 15.27
C GLY A 305 -3.44 -30.46 16.16
N THR A 306 -4.33 -31.20 15.52
CA THR A 306 -5.05 -32.33 16.08
C THR A 306 -4.03 -33.31 16.66
N ALA A 307 -3.83 -33.26 17.97
CA ALA A 307 -3.44 -34.43 18.74
C ALA A 307 -4.69 -34.84 19.51
N GLU A 308 -5.33 -35.84 18.93
CA GLU A 308 -6.48 -36.60 19.43
C GLU A 308 -6.21 -37.11 20.86
N PRO A 309 -7.19 -37.06 21.79
CA PRO A 309 -7.08 -37.83 23.01
C PRO A 309 -7.37 -39.29 22.65
N THR A 310 -6.33 -40.12 22.73
CA THR A 310 -6.47 -41.59 22.70
C THR A 310 -7.50 -42.02 23.73
N SER A 311 -8.63 -42.52 23.24
CA SER A 311 -9.67 -43.19 24.02
C SER A 311 -9.11 -44.47 24.65
N GLU A 312 -9.15 -44.55 25.98
CA GLU A 312 -9.05 -45.81 26.72
C GLU A 312 -10.21 -46.74 26.32
N PRO A 313 -9.98 -48.05 26.13
CA PRO A 313 -11.07 -49.00 25.97
C PRO A 313 -11.67 -49.35 27.33
N HIS A 314 -12.99 -49.20 27.38
CA HIS A 314 -13.89 -49.58 28.45
C HIS A 314 -13.73 -51.05 28.87
N LEU A 315 -13.77 -51.24 30.19
CA LEU A 315 -13.87 -52.48 30.97
C LEU A 315 -14.90 -53.47 30.40
N ASP A 316 -14.46 -54.71 30.16
CA ASP A 316 -15.34 -55.89 30.12
C ASP A 316 -15.40 -56.52 31.53
N ARG A 317 -16.61 -56.62 32.06
CA ARG A 317 -16.93 -57.34 33.30
C ARG A 317 -17.60 -58.66 32.91
N GLY A 318 -16.92 -59.78 33.16
CA GLY A 318 -17.49 -61.13 33.15
C GLY A 318 -17.09 -61.92 34.41
N PRO A 319 -17.91 -62.86 34.90
CA PRO A 319 -18.03 -63.14 36.35
C PRO A 319 -17.13 -64.28 36.88
N ALA A 320 -16.96 -64.25 38.20
CA ALA A 320 -16.22 -65.21 39.02
C ALA A 320 -16.62 -66.69 38.84
N ARG A 321 -15.64 -67.60 38.94
CA ARG A 321 -15.74 -68.91 39.64
C ARG A 321 -14.37 -69.61 39.75
N ARG A 322 -14.03 -69.91 41.01
CA ARG A 322 -13.12 -70.94 41.59
C ARG A 322 -11.64 -70.95 41.21
#